data_AF-A0A0N4TD02-F1
#
_entry.id   AF-A0A0N4TD02-F1
#
_cell.length_a   1.000
_cell.length_b   1.000
_cell.length_c   1.000
_cell.angle_alpha   90.00
_cell.angle_beta   90.00
_cell.angle_gamma   90.00
#
_symmetry.space_group_name_H-M   'P 1'
#
loop_
_entity.id
_entity.type
_entity.pdbx_description
1 polymer ?
#
loop_
_entity_poly.entity_id
_entity_poly.type
_entity_poly.pdbx_seq_one_letter_code
_entity_poly.pdbx_strand_id
1 'polypeptide(L)'
;MKNFSGTSDCFLDTYGQVQCRNCPAGLTGRLCEECAPGYTRSRSRARIDEGRICEPIGHVEETNIVFVPTPEGDRKRKRRFRLQRNRLQRNRRYYLQRKSYY
;
A
#
# COMPACT_ATOMS: atom_id res chain seq x y z
N MET A 1 22.73 -9.22 -8.43
CA MET A 1 22.10 -10.09 -7.40
C MET A 1 21.84 -9.20 -6.18
N LYS A 2 20.60 -8.83 -5.86
CA LYS A 2 20.30 -7.95 -4.72
C LYS A 2 20.23 -8.81 -3.45
N ASN A 3 21.19 -8.63 -2.54
CA ASN A 3 21.26 -9.27 -1.24
C ASN A 3 20.21 -8.67 -0.31
N PHE A 4 19.16 -9.43 0.00
CA PHE A 4 18.34 -9.19 1.19
C PHE A 4 19.15 -9.63 2.42
N SER A 5 19.47 -8.69 3.30
CA SER A 5 20.10 -8.98 4.61
C SER A 5 19.06 -9.62 5.53
N GLY A 6 18.88 -10.93 5.34
CA GLY A 6 17.87 -11.78 5.96
C GLY A 6 17.66 -12.99 5.06
N THR A 7 18.66 -13.88 5.04
CA THR A 7 18.73 -15.01 4.11
C THR A 7 17.58 -15.97 4.36
N SER A 8 16.57 -15.95 3.48
CA SER A 8 15.53 -16.98 3.44
C SER A 8 16.16 -18.29 2.97
N ASP A 9 15.97 -19.36 3.73
CA ASP A 9 16.45 -20.69 3.36
C ASP A 9 15.43 -21.34 2.42
N CYS A 10 15.75 -21.44 1.13
CA CYS A 10 14.85 -22.03 0.15
C CYS A 10 15.27 -23.47 -0.19
N PHE A 11 14.28 -24.37 -0.21
CA PHE A 11 14.42 -25.80 -0.48
C PHE A 11 13.37 -26.25 -1.50
N LEU A 12 13.53 -27.42 -2.10
CA LEU A 12 12.47 -28.04 -2.91
C LEU A 12 11.59 -28.89 -2.01
N ASP A 13 10.27 -28.70 -2.10
CA ASP A 13 9.30 -29.53 -1.39
C ASP A 13 9.14 -30.91 -2.06
N THR A 14 8.28 -31.76 -1.50
CA THR A 14 8.03 -33.13 -1.99
C THR A 14 7.46 -33.19 -3.40
N TYR A 15 6.93 -32.07 -3.90
CA TYR A 15 6.38 -31.94 -5.25
C TYR A 15 7.38 -31.28 -6.21
N GLY A 16 8.63 -31.05 -5.77
CA GLY A 16 9.67 -30.40 -6.55
C GLY A 16 9.46 -28.89 -6.72
N GLN A 17 8.63 -28.26 -5.88
CA GLN A 17 8.42 -26.81 -5.94
C GLN A 17 9.30 -26.10 -4.91
N VAL A 18 9.79 -24.90 -5.25
CA VAL A 18 10.66 -24.11 -4.33
C VAL A 18 9.85 -23.55 -3.17
N GLN A 19 10.22 -23.86 -1.94
CA GLN A 19 9.62 -23.31 -0.73
C GLN A 19 10.72 -22.71 0.15
N CYS A 20 10.49 -21.52 0.66
CA CYS A 20 11.38 -20.81 1.54
C CYS A 20 10.88 -20.87 2.99
N ARG A 21 11.80 -21.13 3.91
CA ARG A 21 11.61 -21.01 5.37
C ARG A 21 12.46 -19.85 5.89
N ASN A 22 12.14 -19.37 7.09
CA ASN A 22 12.79 -18.21 7.71
C ASN A 22 12.69 -16.93 6.86
N CYS A 23 11.47 -16.55 6.48
CA CYS A 23 11.27 -15.31 5.73
C CYS A 23 11.80 -14.09 6.51
N PRO A 24 12.43 -13.12 5.82
CA PRO A 24 12.88 -11.89 6.44
C PRO A 24 11.70 -11.10 7.01
N ALA A 25 12.00 -10.22 7.96
CA ALA A 25 10.98 -9.45 8.67
C ALA A 25 10.04 -8.69 7.70
N GLY A 26 8.73 -8.87 7.91
CA GLY A 26 7.70 -8.24 7.08
C GLY A 26 7.35 -9.00 5.80
N LEU A 27 7.96 -10.17 5.54
CA LEU A 27 7.61 -11.05 4.43
C LEU A 27 7.01 -12.38 4.92
N THR A 28 6.16 -12.95 4.09
CA THR A 28 5.50 -14.24 4.26
C THR A 28 5.24 -14.87 2.88
N GLY A 29 4.61 -16.04 2.86
CA GLY A 29 4.32 -16.78 1.64
C GLY A 29 5.37 -17.87 1.38
N ARG A 30 5.11 -18.67 0.35
CA ARG A 30 5.93 -19.85 0.04
C ARG A 30 7.33 -19.47 -0.46
N LEU A 31 7.47 -18.27 -1.04
CA LEU A 31 8.73 -17.73 -1.57
C LEU A 31 9.15 -16.44 -0.85
N CYS A 32 8.54 -16.12 0.29
CA CYS A 32 8.75 -14.85 1.00
C CYS A 32 8.47 -13.61 0.12
N GLU A 33 7.47 -13.70 -0.75
CA GLU A 33 7.10 -12.71 -1.76
C GLU A 33 5.93 -11.81 -1.32
N GLU A 34 5.18 -12.25 -0.32
CA GLU A 34 3.99 -11.57 0.20
C GLU A 34 4.35 -10.75 1.45
N CYS A 35 3.66 -9.63 1.68
CA CYS A 35 3.85 -8.91 2.94
C CYS A 35 3.18 -9.66 4.09
N ALA A 36 3.90 -9.82 5.19
CA ALA A 36 3.38 -10.45 6.41
C ALA A 36 2.16 -9.69 6.96
N PRO A 37 1.27 -10.34 7.72
CA PRO A 37 0.18 -9.66 8.40
C PRO A 37 0.69 -8.45 9.21
N GLY A 38 0.03 -7.30 9.08
CA GLY A 38 0.49 -6.05 9.68
C GLY A 38 1.50 -5.26 8.84
N TYR A 39 1.83 -5.72 7.63
CA TYR A 39 2.65 -5.00 6.66
C TYR A 39 1.89 -4.74 5.36
N THR A 40 2.20 -3.63 4.71
CA THR A 40 1.71 -3.25 3.38
C THR A 40 2.89 -3.03 2.43
N ARG A 41 2.65 -3.15 1.13
CA ARG A 41 3.68 -2.89 0.12
C ARG A 41 4.14 -1.43 0.19
N SER A 42 5.45 -1.21 0.23
CA SER A 42 6.04 0.13 0.22
C SER A 42 5.67 0.87 -1.06
N ARG A 43 5.41 2.17 -0.91
CA ARG A 43 5.22 3.11 -2.04
C ARG A 43 6.45 4.00 -2.25
N SER A 44 7.41 3.96 -1.34
CA SER A 44 8.65 4.72 -1.43
C SER A 44 9.60 4.02 -2.38
N ARG A 45 9.96 4.71 -3.47
CA ARG A 45 10.93 4.20 -4.45
C ARG A 45 12.29 3.94 -3.81
N ALA A 46 12.74 4.83 -2.93
CA ALA A 46 13.97 4.65 -2.16
C ALA A 46 13.95 3.35 -1.34
N ARG A 47 12.87 3.08 -0.60
CA ARG A 47 12.71 1.83 0.17
C ARG A 47 12.74 0.59 -0.73
N ILE A 48 12.08 0.64 -1.89
CA ILE A 48 12.09 -0.46 -2.87
C ILE A 48 13.49 -0.68 -3.44
N ASP A 49 14.22 0.40 -3.72
CA ASP A 49 15.58 0.33 -4.25
C ASP A 49 16.55 -0.29 -3.23
N GLU A 50 16.35 0.01 -1.94
CA GLU A 50 16.99 -0.61 -0.78
C GLU A 50 16.54 -2.08 -0.51
N GLY A 51 15.57 -2.59 -1.27
CA GLY A 51 15.03 -3.95 -1.09
C GLY A 51 13.93 -4.07 -0.02
N ARG A 52 13.55 -2.99 0.66
CA ARG A 52 12.46 -3.00 1.65
C ARG A 52 11.12 -2.82 0.96
N ILE A 53 10.56 -3.93 0.48
CA ILE A 53 9.29 -3.94 -0.28
C ILE A 53 8.03 -3.89 0.59
N CYS A 54 8.14 -4.15 1.90
CA CYS A 54 7.01 -4.15 2.84
C CYS A 54 7.30 -3.19 4.01
N GLU A 55 6.26 -2.52 4.50
CA GLU A 55 6.30 -1.53 5.58
C GLU A 55 5.15 -1.80 6.58
N PRO A 56 5.32 -1.51 7.87
CA PRO A 56 4.22 -1.64 8.83
C PRO A 56 2.98 -0.85 8.40
N ILE A 57 1.79 -1.40 8.61
CA ILE A 57 0.51 -0.72 8.33
C ILE A 57 0.23 0.43 9.31
N GLY A 58 1.10 0.66 10.28
CA GLY A 58 1.02 1.79 11.18
C GLY A 58 2.27 1.94 12.03
N HIS A 59 2.39 3.11 12.64
CA HIS A 59 3.39 3.41 13.64
C HIS A 59 2.72 3.85 14.93
N VAL A 60 3.32 3.49 16.05
CA VAL A 60 2.85 3.90 17.38
C VAL A 60 3.56 5.20 17.73
N GLU A 61 2.79 6.26 17.92
CA GLU A 61 3.23 7.52 18.52
C GLU A 61 2.91 7.50 20.01
N GLU A 62 3.35 8.53 20.75
CA GLU A 62 3.20 8.60 22.21
C GLU A 62 1.76 8.46 22.69
N THR A 63 0.79 8.98 21.92
CA THR A 63 -0.63 9.01 22.32
C THR A 63 -1.58 8.27 21.38
N ASN A 64 -1.08 7.81 20.23
CA ASN A 64 -1.94 7.36 19.14
C ASN A 64 -1.23 6.36 18.23
N ILE A 65 -2.02 5.52 17.58
CA ILE A 65 -1.55 4.63 16.51
C ILE A 65 -1.94 5.29 15.19
N VAL A 66 -0.93 5.61 14.38
CA VAL A 66 -1.14 6.19 13.04
C VAL A 66 -1.07 5.06 12.02
N PHE A 67 -2.14 4.88 11.24
CA PHE A 67 -2.17 3.88 10.19
C PHE A 67 -1.63 4.43 8.86
N VAL A 68 -0.72 3.68 8.24
CA VAL A 68 -0.23 3.92 6.88
C VAL A 68 -1.36 3.65 5.89
N PRO A 69 -1.63 4.56 4.93
CA PRO A 69 -2.66 4.36 3.93
C PRO A 69 -2.38 3.13 3.05
N THR A 70 -3.35 2.23 2.93
CA THR A 70 -3.25 1.11 1.98
C THR A 70 -3.48 1.58 0.54
N PRO A 71 -2.88 0.92 -0.46
CA PRO A 71 -3.14 1.21 -1.87
C PRO A 71 -4.64 1.18 -2.23
N GLU A 72 -5.39 0.27 -1.64
CA GLU A 72 -6.84 0.11 -1.81
C GLU A 72 -7.60 1.28 -1.18
N GLY A 73 -7.19 1.70 0.02
CA GLY A 73 -7.74 2.87 0.72
C GLY A 73 -7.54 4.16 -0.07
N ASP A 74 -6.34 4.34 -0.64
CA ASP A 74 -5.99 5.50 -1.44
C ASP A 74 -6.81 5.59 -2.74
N ARG A 75 -7.06 4.46 -3.41
CA ARG A 75 -7.92 4.42 -4.61
C ARG A 75 -9.35 4.86 -4.28
N LYS A 76 -9.93 4.36 -3.19
CA LYS A 76 -11.26 4.75 -2.71
C LYS A 76 -11.31 6.24 -2.36
N ARG A 77 -10.29 6.75 -1.66
CA ARG A 77 -10.16 8.17 -1.28
C ARG A 77 -10.08 9.08 -2.51
N LYS A 78 -9.22 8.76 -3.49
CA LYS A 78 -9.10 9.51 -4.77
C LYS A 78 -10.42 9.53 -5.55
N ARG A 79 -11.13 8.40 -5.64
CA ARG A 79 -12.45 8.33 -6.29
C ARG A 79 -13.44 9.26 -5.62
N ARG A 80 -13.50 9.26 -4.28
CA ARG A 80 -14.38 10.13 -3.50
C ARG A 80 -14.09 11.61 -3.74
N PHE A 81 -12.81 12.01 -3.71
CA PHE A 81 -12.39 13.38 -4.04
C PHE A 81 -12.79 13.81 -5.45
N ARG A 82 -12.59 12.92 -6.44
CA ARG A 82 -12.99 13.19 -7.83
C ARG A 82 -14.50 13.44 -7.94
N LEU A 83 -15.32 12.60 -7.30
CA LEU A 83 -16.78 12.75 -7.28
C LEU A 83 -17.22 14.06 -6.61
N GLN A 84 -16.60 14.41 -5.47
CA GLN A 84 -16.89 15.64 -4.75
C GLN A 84 -16.56 16.88 -5.59
N ARG A 85 -15.40 16.90 -6.26
CA ARG A 85 -15.02 17.97 -7.18
C ARG A 85 -15.99 18.11 -8.34
N ASN A 86 -16.41 16.98 -8.93
CA ASN A 86 -17.40 16.98 -10.03
C ASN A 86 -18.78 17.49 -9.56
N ARG A 87 -19.15 17.24 -8.30
CA ARG A 87 -20.39 17.78 -7.71
C ARG A 87 -20.30 19.29 -7.52
N LEU A 88 -19.20 19.80 -6.96
CA LEU A 88 -18.98 21.24 -6.78
C LEU A 88 -18.97 22.00 -8.11
N GLN A 89 -18.33 21.46 -9.14
CA GLN A 89 -18.34 22.06 -10.48
C GLN A 89 -19.76 22.13 -11.07
N ARG A 90 -20.56 21.07 -10.92
CA ARG A 90 -21.97 21.07 -11.34
C ARG A 90 -22.79 22.12 -10.59
N ASN A 91 -22.70 22.15 -9.26
CA ASN A 91 -23.40 23.14 -8.45
C ASN A 91 -23.02 24.56 -8.86
N ARG A 92 -21.72 24.83 -9.08
CA ARG A 92 -21.24 26.14 -9.56
C ARG A 92 -21.85 26.51 -10.92
N ARG A 93 -21.95 25.57 -11.87
CA ARG A 93 -22.64 25.80 -13.16
C ARG A 93 -24.10 26.17 -12.95
N TYR A 94 -24.83 25.44 -12.10
CA TYR A 94 -26.22 25.76 -11.77
C TYR A 94 -26.39 27.17 -11.17
N TYR A 95 -25.51 27.57 -10.24
CA TYR A 95 -25.55 28.91 -9.64
C TYR A 95 -25.27 30.02 -10.65
N LEU A 96 -24.25 29.85 -11.50
CA LEU A 96 -23.91 30.83 -12.54
C LEU A 96 -25.02 30.93 -13.60
N GLN A 97 -25.62 29.80 -13.96
CA GLN A 97 -26.74 29.77 -14.89
C GLN A 97 -27.95 30.52 -14.31
N ARG A 98 -28.36 30.26 -13.05
CA ARG A 98 -29.45 31.02 -12.41
C ARG A 98 -29.15 32.52 -12.30
N LYS A 99 -27.91 32.91 -12.01
CA LYS A 99 -27.52 34.33 -11.91
C LYS A 99 -27.60 35.08 -13.25
N SER A 100 -27.60 34.38 -14.39
CA SER A 100 -27.78 34.99 -15.71
C SER A 100 -29.23 35.27 -16.06
N TYR A 101 -30.19 34.72 -15.31
CA TYR A 101 -31.64 34.88 -15.56
C TYR A 101 -32.30 35.91 -14.63
N TYR A 102 -31.53 36.55 -13.74
CA TYR A 102 -31.94 37.66 -12.88
C TYR A 102 -31.06 38.87 -13.17
#